data_AF-A0A940VVL5-F1
#
_entry.id   AF-A0A940VVL5-F1
#
_cell.length_a   1.000
_cell.length_b   1.000
_cell.length_c   1.000
_cell.angle_alpha   90.00
_cell.angle_beta   90.00
_cell.angle_gamma   90.00
#
_symmetry.space_group_name_H-M   'P 1'
#
loop_
_entity.id
_entity.type
_entity.pdbx_description
1 polymer ?
#
loop_
_entity_poly.entity_id
_entity_poly.type
_entity_poly.pdbx_seq_one_letter_code
_entity_poly.pdbx_strand_id
1 'polypeptide(L)' 'MGDKGINDALNIMTDFERGYYYAKQRNEELDNTLPELLELAEVFTEVKGENAELARGMAAYYAEQARMTRIK' A
#
# COMPACT_ATOMS: atom_id res chain seq x y z
N MET A 1 -14.19 -25.74 -5.79
CA MET A 1 -14.92 -24.46 -5.85
C MET A 1 -13.93 -23.38 -5.45
N GLY A 2 -13.29 -22.73 -6.42
CA GLY A 2 -12.35 -21.64 -6.12
C GLY A 2 -13.10 -20.34 -5.84
N ASP A 3 -12.58 -19.56 -4.90
CA ASP A 3 -13.08 -18.25 -4.48
C ASP A 3 -13.43 -17.32 -5.66
N LYS A 4 -14.70 -17.33 -6.07
CA LYS A 4 -15.25 -16.31 -6.98
C LYS A 4 -15.43 -14.96 -6.28
N GLY A 5 -15.59 -14.94 -4.96
CA GLY A 5 -15.85 -13.70 -4.20
C GLY A 5 -14.66 -12.74 -4.12
N ILE A 6 -13.42 -13.26 -4.08
CA ILE A 6 -12.21 -12.41 -3.99
C ILE A 6 -11.93 -11.75 -5.35
N ASN A 7 -12.16 -12.48 -6.45
CA ASN A 7 -11.96 -11.96 -7.81
C ASN A 7 -13.00 -10.89 -8.19
N ASP A 8 -14.25 -11.02 -7.70
CA ASP A 8 -15.29 -10.00 -7.93
C ASP A 8 -15.06 -8.74 -7.08
N ALA A 9 -14.54 -8.88 -5.85
CA ALA A 9 -14.21 -7.73 -4.99
C ALA A 9 -13.03 -6.91 -5.54
N LEU A 10 -12.01 -7.56 -6.10
CA LEU A 10 -10.88 -6.89 -6.75
C LEU A 10 -11.27 -6.13 -8.02
N ASN A 11 -12.38 -6.50 -8.67
CA ASN A 11 -12.93 -5.81 -9.84
C ASN A 11 -13.70 -4.52 -9.49
N ILE A 12 -13.97 -4.27 -8.20
CA ILE A 12 -14.70 -3.08 -7.71
C ILE A 12 -13.72 -2.05 -7.10
N MET A 13 -12.49 -2.46 -6.80
CA MET A 13 -11.49 -1.60 -6.16
C MET A 13 -10.83 -0.65 -7.16
N THR A 14 -10.73 0.61 -6.76
CA THR A 14 -9.90 1.61 -7.45
C THR A 14 -8.42 1.24 -7.40
N ASP A 15 -7.61 1.76 -8.31
CA ASP A 15 -6.15 1.56 -8.33
C ASP A 15 -5.52 1.95 -6.99
N PHE A 16 -5.98 3.05 -6.39
CA PHE A 16 -5.56 3.49 -5.06
C PHE A 16 -5.83 2.44 -4.00
N GLU A 17 -7.06 1.93 -3.91
CA GLU A 17 -7.41 0.91 -2.92
C GLU A 17 -6.58 -0.36 -3.14
N ARG A 18 -6.41 -0.79 -4.39
CA ARG A 18 -5.57 -1.94 -4.73
C ARG A 18 -4.13 -1.75 -4.23
N GLY A 19 -3.55 -0.57 -4.46
CA GLY A 19 -2.23 -0.23 -3.96
C GLY A 19 -2.13 -0.23 -2.44
N TYR A 20 -3.09 0.40 -1.75
CA TYR A 20 -3.12 0.46 -0.29
C TYR A 20 -3.21 -0.93 0.34
N TYR A 21 -4.12 -1.78 -0.15
CA TYR A 21 -4.26 -3.16 0.34
C TYR A 21 -3.03 -4.02 0.03
N TYR A 22 -2.42 -3.84 -1.14
CA TYR A 22 -1.19 -4.55 -1.49
C TYR A 22 -0.04 -4.18 -0.54
N ALA A 23 0.19 -2.88 -0.28
CA ALA A 23 1.20 -2.42 0.67
C ALA A 23 0.93 -2.94 2.09
N LYS A 24 -0.35 -3.01 2.49
CA LYS A 24 -0.76 -3.60 3.76
C LYS A 24 -0.35 -5.06 3.91
N GLN A 25 -0.71 -5.89 2.94
CA GLN A 25 -0.35 -7.32 2.95
C GLN A 25 1.17 -7.50 2.98
N ARG A 26 1.91 -6.69 2.22
CA ARG A 26 3.38 -6.75 2.19
C ARG A 26 4.05 -6.28 3.47
N ASN A 27 3.52 -5.25 4.12
CA ASN A 27 4.09 -4.76 5.37
C ASN A 27 3.87 -5.74 6.54
N GLU A 28 2.80 -6.53 6.52
CA GLU A 28 2.60 -7.60 7.51
C GLU A 28 3.67 -8.71 7.40
N GLU A 29 4.34 -8.82 6.24
CA GLU A 29 5.45 -9.76 5.98
C GLU A 29 6.83 -9.16 6.29
N LEU A 30 6.93 -7.85 6.50
CA LEU A 30 8.19 -7.12 6.63
C LEU A 30 8.27 -6.42 8.00
N ASP A 31 9.33 -6.65 8.76
CA ASP A 31 9.61 -5.92 10.00
C ASP A 31 10.28 -4.57 9.70
N ASN A 32 9.56 -3.71 8.98
CA ASN A 32 10.09 -2.42 8.52
C ASN A 32 10.29 -1.45 9.69
N THR A 33 11.47 -0.85 9.73
CA THR A 33 11.79 0.25 10.63
C THR A 33 11.12 1.55 10.19
N LEU A 34 11.00 2.52 11.11
CA LEU A 34 10.43 3.83 10.78
C LEU A 34 11.13 4.54 9.60
N PRO A 35 12.48 4.57 9.50
CA PRO A 35 13.15 5.14 8.34
C PRO A 35 12.76 4.45 7.02
N GLU A 36 12.69 3.11 7.01
CA GLU A 36 12.32 2.35 5.81
C GLU A 36 10.86 2.62 5.39
N LEU A 37 9.95 2.77 6.35
CA LEU A 37 8.56 3.15 6.07
C LEU A 37 8.44 4.54 5.41
N LEU A 38 9.26 5.49 5.85
CA LEU A 38 9.27 6.84 5.27
C LEU A 38 9.88 6.84 3.87
N GLU A 39 10.98 6.12 3.67
CA GLU A 39 11.63 5.98 2.35
C GLU A 39 10.69 5.30 1.34
N LEU A 40 10.02 4.21 1.75
CA LEU A 40 9.03 3.53 0.90
C LEU A 40 7.89 4.48 0.51
N ALA A 41 7.36 5.24 1.47
CA ALA A 41 6.31 6.20 1.18
C ALA A 41 6.77 7.24 0.14
N GLU A 42 7.98 7.79 0.29
CA GLU A 42 8.55 8.77 -0.64
C GLU A 42 8.73 8.18 -2.04
N VAL A 43 9.37 7.02 -2.16
CA VAL A 43 9.60 6.34 -3.46
C VAL A 43 8.28 6.12 -4.22
N PHE A 44 7.23 5.68 -3.53
CA PHE A 44 5.93 5.46 -4.19
C PHE A 44 5.23 6.76 -4.60
N THR A 45 5.50 7.91 -3.94
CA THR A 45 4.96 9.20 -4.39
C THR A 45 5.58 9.71 -5.69
N GLU A 46 6.77 9.24 -6.06
CA GLU A 46 7.45 9.67 -7.28
C GLU A 46 6.98 8.94 -8.55
N VAL A 47 6.22 7.85 -8.39
CA VAL A 47 5.73 7.04 -9.52
C VAL A 47 4.73 7.83 -10.36
N LYS A 48 4.92 7.81 -11.68
CA LYS A 48 4.10 8.51 -12.67
C LYS A 48 3.53 7.54 -13.70
N GLY A 49 2.54 8.01 -14.47
CA GLY A 49 1.93 7.23 -15.55
C GLY A 49 0.80 6.34 -15.06
N GLU A 50 0.58 5.22 -15.75
CA GLU A 50 -0.56 4.31 -15.53
C GLU A 50 -0.62 3.74 -14.10
N ASN A 51 0.52 3.60 -13.43
CA ASN A 51 0.60 3.05 -12.08
C ASN A 51 0.60 4.12 -10.98
N ALA A 52 0.45 5.41 -11.33
CA ALA A 52 0.56 6.50 -10.36
C ALA A 52 -0.48 6.39 -9.23
N GLU A 53 -1.73 6.05 -9.58
CA GLU A 53 -2.81 5.95 -8.60
C GLU A 53 -2.61 4.75 -7.65
N LEU A 54 -2.14 3.64 -8.19
CA LEU A 54 -1.78 2.46 -7.40
C LEU A 54 -0.61 2.76 -6.45
N ALA A 55 0.44 3.40 -6.94
CA ALA A 55 1.57 3.80 -6.11
C ALA A 55 1.17 4.80 -5.02
N ARG A 56 0.26 5.74 -5.30
CA ARG A 56 -0.32 6.65 -4.28
C ARG A 56 -0.99 5.88 -3.14
N GLY A 57 -1.72 4.81 -3.46
CA GLY A 57 -2.30 3.92 -2.45
C GLY A 57 -1.25 3.29 -1.54
N MET A 58 -0.17 2.77 -2.14
CA MET A 58 0.94 2.18 -1.39
C MET A 58 1.64 3.21 -0.50
N ALA A 59 1.94 4.40 -1.04
CA ALA A 59 2.56 5.49 -0.31
C ALA A 59 1.73 5.92 0.91
N ALA A 60 0.41 6.03 0.73
CA ALA A 60 -0.52 6.41 1.79
C ALA A 60 -0.48 5.43 2.97
N TYR A 61 -0.43 4.12 2.69
CA TYR A 61 -0.31 3.09 3.71
C TYR A 61 1.01 3.19 4.48
N TYR A 62 2.16 3.26 3.80
CA TYR A 62 3.46 3.33 4.48
C TYR A 62 3.62 4.60 5.30
N ALA A 63 3.11 5.74 4.80
CA ALA A 63 3.08 6.98 5.57
C ALA A 63 2.20 6.86 6.83
N GLU A 64 1.09 6.12 6.77
CA GLU A 64 0.24 5.84 7.94
C GLU A 64 0.96 4.98 8.97
N GLN A 65 1.63 3.91 8.53
CA GLN A 65 2.41 3.07 9.44
C GLN A 65 3.57 3.82 10.09
N ALA A 66 4.28 4.66 9.33
CA ALA A 66 5.31 5.53 9.89
C ALA A 66 4.75 6.45 10.99
N ARG A 67 3.56 7.03 10.79
CA ARG A 67 2.88 7.85 11.82
C ARG A 67 2.54 7.02 13.06
N MET A 68 2.03 5.80 12.89
CA MET A 68 1.69 4.92 14.02
C MET A 68 2.92 4.48 14.81
N THR A 69 4.02 4.17 14.13
CA THR A 69 5.29 3.78 14.77
C THR A 69 5.91 4.92 15.57
N ARG A 70 5.76 6.18 15.13
CA ARG A 70 6.26 7.36 15.86
C ARG A 70 5.52 7.63 17.19
N ILE A 71 4.29 7.12 17.34
CA ILE A 71 3.44 7.36 18.52
C ILE A 71 3.62 6.26 19.59
N LYS A 72 4.26 5.14 19.26
CA LYS A 72 4.58 4.04 20.20
C LYS A 72 5.87 4.34 20.97
#